data_AF-A0A085G481-F1
#
_entry.id   AF-A0A085G481-F1
#
_cell.length_a   1.000
_cell.length_b   1.000
_cell.length_c   1.000
_cell.angle_alpha   90.00
_cell.angle_beta   90.00
_cell.angle_gamma   90.00
#
_symmetry.space_group_name_H-M   'P 1'
#
loop_
_entity.id
_entity.type
_entity.pdbx_description
1 polymer ?
#
loop_
_entity_poly.entity_id
_entity_poly.type
_entity_poly.pdbx_seq_one_letter_code
_entity_poly.pdbx_strand_id
1 'polypeptide(L)'
;MVRWDTKPVCIGQKQKWFLLQLISSDNDINMQTSSTPEFDGWRWVSYWYPVRQVVSFKRDVYRRVMKEFASVVMPLQEVTPPRNNAPAWRRKRG
;
A
#
# COMPACT_ATOMS: atom_id res chain seq x y z
N MET A 1 -7.86 -16.93 3.56
CA MET A 1 -9.19 -16.46 3.99
C MET A 1 -10.17 -16.97 2.94
N VAL A 2 -11.09 -17.83 3.36
CA VAL A 2 -12.14 -18.39 2.49
C VAL A 2 -13.44 -17.70 2.87
N ARG A 3 -14.19 -17.23 1.87
CA ARG A 3 -15.54 -16.68 2.06
C ARG A 3 -16.55 -17.78 1.82
N TRP A 4 -17.13 -18.27 2.92
CA TRP A 4 -18.09 -19.38 2.94
C TRP A 4 -19.54 -18.91 2.72
N ASP A 5 -19.78 -17.61 2.84
CA ASP A 5 -21.06 -16.91 2.68
C ASP A 5 -21.49 -16.72 1.22
N THR A 6 -20.61 -17.02 0.26
CA THR A 6 -20.90 -16.93 -1.18
C THR A 6 -21.03 -18.31 -1.83
N LYS A 7 -21.96 -18.45 -2.78
CA LYS A 7 -22.04 -19.61 -3.69
C LYS A 7 -21.71 -19.16 -5.12
N PRO A 8 -20.64 -19.66 -5.77
CA PRO A 8 -19.68 -20.65 -5.28
C PRO A 8 -18.76 -20.13 -4.16
N VAL A 9 -18.19 -21.05 -3.38
CA VAL A 9 -17.26 -20.73 -2.28
C VAL A 9 -16.02 -20.04 -2.85
N CYS A 10 -15.67 -18.88 -2.30
CA CYS A 10 -14.51 -18.12 -2.74
C CYS A 10 -13.30 -18.46 -1.84
N ILE A 11 -12.35 -19.22 -2.38
CA ILE A 11 -11.16 -19.71 -1.65
C ILE A 11 -9.98 -18.73 -1.66
N GLY A 12 -10.06 -17.65 -2.43
CA GLY A 12 -8.96 -16.70 -2.57
C GLY A 12 -9.21 -15.63 -3.63
N GLN A 13 -8.14 -14.94 -4.00
CA GLN A 13 -8.18 -13.83 -4.95
C GLN A 13 -7.12 -14.01 -6.04
N LYS A 14 -7.51 -13.89 -7.30
CA LYS A 14 -6.58 -13.75 -8.43
C LYS A 14 -6.33 -12.26 -8.67
N GLN A 15 -5.09 -11.82 -8.56
CA GLN A 15 -4.74 -10.39 -8.54
C GLN A 15 -3.76 -10.06 -9.66
N LYS A 16 -3.94 -8.89 -10.28
CA LYS A 16 -2.94 -8.22 -11.12
C LYS A 16 -2.50 -6.95 -10.38
N TRP A 17 -1.20 -6.71 -10.33
CA TRP A 17 -0.61 -5.57 -9.62
C TRP A 17 -0.08 -4.55 -10.62
N PHE A 18 -0.24 -3.28 -10.27
CA PHE A 18 0.25 -2.15 -11.06
C PHE A 18 1.14 -1.28 -10.17
N LEU A 19 2.23 -0.79 -10.76
CA LEU A 19 3.09 0.21 -10.15
C LEU A 19 2.73 1.58 -10.72
N LEU A 20 2.45 2.54 -9.83
CA LEU A 20 2.07 3.91 -10.21
C LEU A 20 2.99 4.91 -9.52
N GLN A 21 3.37 5.97 -10.24
CA GLN A 21 4.03 7.14 -9.68
C GLN A 21 3.00 8.25 -9.54
N LEU A 22 2.86 8.81 -8.34
CA LEU A 22 1.99 9.96 -8.12
C LEU A 22 2.65 11.22 -8.71
N ILE A 23 1.99 11.79 -9.72
CA ILE A 23 2.42 13.03 -10.38
C ILE A 23 1.71 14.28 -9.85
N SER A 24 0.60 14.10 -9.14
CA SER A 24 -0.22 15.17 -8.56
C SER A 24 0.19 15.49 -7.11
N SER A 25 -0.52 16.44 -6.50
CA SER A 25 -0.30 16.78 -5.10
C SER A 25 -0.84 15.68 -4.19
N ASP A 26 -0.22 15.51 -3.02
CA ASP A 26 -0.68 14.57 -2.00
C ASP A 26 -2.09 14.93 -1.48
N ASN A 27 -2.45 16.22 -1.53
CA ASN A 27 -3.78 16.71 -1.14
C ASN A 27 -4.89 16.27 -2.11
N ASP A 28 -4.53 15.83 -3.32
CA ASP A 28 -5.52 15.36 -4.30
C ASP A 28 -5.98 13.93 -4.00
N ILE A 29 -5.33 13.22 -3.07
CA ILE A 29 -5.72 11.88 -2.67
C ILE A 29 -6.89 11.95 -1.68
N ASN A 30 -8.09 11.64 -2.16
CA ASN A 30 -9.29 11.51 -1.34
C ASN A 30 -9.76 10.05 -1.24
N MET A 31 -9.72 9.49 -0.02
CA MET A 31 -10.14 8.11 0.27
C MET A 31 -11.61 7.99 0.74
N GLN A 32 -12.29 9.12 0.93
CA GLN A 32 -13.63 9.20 1.54
C GLN A 32 -14.75 9.36 0.49
N THR A 33 -14.48 9.01 -0.77
CA THR A 33 -15.42 9.20 -1.88
C THR A 33 -16.49 8.11 -1.96
N SER A 34 -16.27 6.95 -1.35
CA SER A 34 -17.22 5.84 -1.29
C SER A 34 -18.16 5.98 -0.08
N SER A 35 -19.39 5.48 -0.20
CA SER A 35 -20.33 5.35 0.94
C SER A 35 -19.82 4.39 2.02
N THR A 36 -18.94 3.46 1.63
CA THR A 36 -18.21 2.56 2.53
C THR A 36 -16.72 2.63 2.17
N PRO A 37 -15.97 3.58 2.75
CA PRO A 37 -14.54 3.73 2.50
C PRO A 37 -13.75 2.49 2.91
N GLU A 38 -12.79 2.08 2.08
CA GLU A 38 -11.87 0.97 2.43
C GLU A 38 -10.77 1.44 3.40
N PHE A 39 -10.39 2.71 3.32
CA PHE A 39 -9.26 3.28 4.06
C PHE A 39 -9.68 4.54 4.82
N ASP A 40 -9.27 4.63 6.07
CA ASP A 40 -9.45 5.84 6.88
C ASP A 40 -8.47 6.96 6.48
N GLY A 41 -7.28 6.58 6.00
CA GLY A 41 -6.24 7.50 5.57
C GLY A 41 -4.99 6.77 5.10
N TRP A 42 -3.94 7.54 4.78
CA TRP A 42 -2.72 7.02 4.20
C TRP A 42 -1.47 7.78 4.64
N ARG A 43 -0.32 7.16 4.43
CA ARG A 43 0.99 7.79 4.63
C ARG A 43 2.02 7.14 3.73
N TRP A 44 3.02 7.92 3.31
CA TRP A 44 4.21 7.37 2.69
C TRP A 44 5.01 6.53 3.70
N VAL A 45 5.58 5.43 3.22
CA VAL A 45 6.41 4.52 4.01
C VAL A 45 7.63 4.10 3.20
N SER A 46 8.68 3.66 3.87
CA SER A 46 9.84 3.07 3.20
C SER A 46 9.40 1.87 2.34
N TYR A 47 10.02 1.71 1.17
CA TYR A 47 9.59 0.73 0.17
C TYR A 47 9.33 -0.65 0.79
N TRP A 48 10.29 -1.26 1.48
CA TRP A 48 10.13 -2.62 2.03
C TRP A 48 9.22 -2.75 3.27
N TYR A 49 8.65 -1.67 3.78
CA TYR A 49 7.81 -1.67 4.99
C TYR A 49 6.55 -2.54 4.86
N PRO A 50 5.77 -2.49 3.76
CA PRO A 50 4.52 -3.26 3.63
C PRO A 50 4.72 -4.78 3.71
N VAL A 51 5.83 -5.32 3.20
CA VAL A 51 6.12 -6.79 3.27
C VAL A 51 6.16 -7.30 4.72
N ARG A 52 6.58 -6.45 5.67
CA ARG A 52 6.71 -6.80 7.09
C ARG A 52 5.43 -6.61 7.88
N GLN A 53 4.53 -5.75 7.41
CA GLN A 53 3.35 -5.32 8.17
C GLN A 53 2.04 -5.87 7.62
N VAL A 54 2.03 -6.32 6.37
CA VAL A 54 0.84 -6.93 5.77
C VAL A 54 0.48 -8.23 6.49
N VAL A 55 -0.81 -8.50 6.57
CA VAL A 55 -1.37 -9.76 7.10
C VAL A 55 -0.64 -10.98 6.52
N SER A 56 -0.41 -11.98 7.38
CA SER A 56 0.50 -13.10 7.13
C SER A 56 0.27 -13.79 5.78
N PHE A 57 -0.98 -14.10 5.44
CA PHE A 57 -1.35 -14.81 4.22
C PHE A 57 -1.11 -14.01 2.92
N LYS A 58 -0.90 -12.69 2.99
CA LYS A 58 -0.56 -11.85 1.82
C LYS A 58 0.95 -11.58 1.69
N ARG A 59 1.75 -11.90 2.70
CA ARG A 59 3.19 -11.53 2.74
C ARG A 59 3.96 -12.05 1.53
N ASP A 60 3.70 -13.27 1.09
CA ASP A 60 4.43 -13.87 -0.04
C ASP A 60 4.05 -13.22 -1.37
N VAL A 61 2.77 -12.87 -1.57
CA VAL A 61 2.32 -12.12 -2.76
C VAL A 61 2.97 -10.75 -2.79
N TYR A 62 2.95 -10.02 -1.66
CA TYR A 62 3.60 -8.71 -1.55
C TYR A 62 5.10 -8.81 -1.79
N ARG A 63 5.78 -9.83 -1.25
CA ARG A 63 7.22 -10.01 -1.46
C ARG A 63 7.55 -10.17 -2.95
N ARG A 64 6.75 -10.94 -3.70
CA ARG A 64 6.96 -11.14 -5.15
C ARG A 64 6.75 -9.85 -5.93
N VAL A 65 5.61 -9.18 -5.71
CA VAL A 65 5.25 -7.92 -6.38
C VAL A 65 6.31 -6.84 -6.14
N MET A 66 6.72 -6.68 -4.88
CA MET A 66 7.70 -5.66 -4.51
C MET A 66 9.11 -6.00 -5.01
N LYS A 67 9.47 -7.29 -5.10
CA LYS A 67 10.74 -7.67 -5.72
C LYS A 67 10.75 -7.32 -7.21
N GLU A 68 9.65 -7.56 -7.91
CA GLU A 68 9.50 -7.28 -9.34
C GLU A 68 9.53 -5.77 -9.64
N PHE A 69 8.91 -4.96 -8.78
CA PHE A 69 8.89 -3.50 -8.94
C PHE A 69 10.14 -2.79 -8.42
N ALA A 70 11.00 -3.45 -7.62
CA ALA A 70 12.16 -2.81 -7.02
C ALA A 70 13.14 -2.25 -8.05
N SER A 71 13.34 -2.94 -9.17
CA SER A 71 14.24 -2.48 -10.25
C SER A 71 13.78 -1.17 -10.89
N VAL A 72 12.48 -0.87 -10.87
CA VAL A 72 11.92 0.38 -11.38
C VAL A 72 11.93 1.47 -10.32
N VAL A 73 11.59 1.14 -9.07
CA VAL A 73 11.43 2.14 -8.00
C VAL A 73 12.76 2.61 -7.42
N MET A 74 13.74 1.72 -7.23
CA MET A 74 15.01 2.08 -6.58
C MET A 74 15.77 3.18 -7.35
N PRO A 75 15.92 3.13 -8.69
CA PRO A 75 16.59 4.19 -9.43
C PRO A 75 15.86 5.54 -9.36
N LEU A 76 14.52 5.54 -9.30
CA LEU A 76 13.72 6.76 -9.20
C LEU A 76 13.89 7.48 -7.84
N GLN A 77 14.21 6.73 -6.78
CA GLN A 77 14.44 7.31 -5.46
C GLN A 77 15.75 8.12 -5.39
N GLU A 78 16.76 7.79 -6.20
CA GLU A 78 18.03 8.51 -6.22
C GLU A 78 17.90 9.91 -6.87
N VAL A 79 16.93 10.07 -7.76
CA VAL A 79 16.71 11.32 -8.51
C VAL A 79 15.77 12.28 -7.77
N THR A 80 14.94 11.78 -6.86
CA THR A 80 13.89 12.58 -6.22
C THR A 80 14.37 13.07 -4.84
N PRO A 81 14.40 14.39 -4.56
CA PRO A 81 14.79 14.88 -3.24
C PRO A 81 13.85 14.32 -2.16
N PRO A 82 14.35 14.11 -0.93
CA PRO A 82 13.54 13.56 0.15
C PRO A 82 12.30 14.44 0.38
N ARG A 83 11.11 13.87 0.19
CA ARG A 83 9.84 14.54 0.48
C ARG A 83 9.75 14.81 1.99
N ASN A 84 9.94 16.07 2.38
CA ASN A 84 10.08 16.52 3.76
C ASN A 84 8.75 16.67 4.53
N ASN A 85 7.72 15.87 4.19
CA ASN A 85 6.34 16.09 4.67
C ASN A 85 5.74 14.85 5.37
N ALA A 86 6.46 14.21 6.28
CA ALA A 86 5.82 13.32 7.25
C ALA A 86 5.36 14.16 8.46
N PRO A 87 4.06 14.39 8.69
CA PRO A 87 3.61 14.98 9.93
C PRO A 87 3.96 14.00 11.06
N ALA A 88 4.74 14.49 12.02
CA ALA A 88 5.07 13.77 13.24
C ALA A 88 3.79 13.61 14.07
N TRP A 89 3.03 12.53 13.84
CA TRP A 89 2.05 12.06 14.81
C TRP A 89 2.81 11.58 16.05
N ARG A 90 3.09 12.55 16.92
CA ARG A 90 3.65 12.42 18.25
C ARG A 90 2.80 11.40 18.99
N ARG A 91 3.36 10.22 19.28
CA ARG A 91 2.77 9.25 20.21
C ARG A 91 2.51 9.98 21.53
N LYS A 92 1.28 10.41 21.79
CA LYS A 92 0.82 10.62 23.17
C LYS A 92 0.58 9.23 23.75
N ARG A 93 1.61 8.70 24.41
CA ARG A 93 1.40 7.75 25.51
C ARG A 93 0.72 8.54 26.61
N GLY A 94 -0.55 8.24 26.87
CA GLY A 94 -1.22 8.46 28.15
C GLY A 94 -1.34 7.11 28.84
#